data_AF-K2R6H8-F1
#
_entry.id   AF-K2R6H8-F1
#
_cell.length_a   1.000
_cell.length_b   1.000
_cell.length_c   1.000
_cell.angle_alpha   90.00
_cell.angle_beta   90.00
_cell.angle_gamma   90.00
#
_symmetry.space_group_name_H-M   'P 1'
#
loop_
_entity.id
_entity.type
_entity.pdbx_description
1 polymer ?
#
loop_
_entity_poly.entity_id
_entity_poly.type
_entity_poly.pdbx_seq_one_letter_code
_entity_poly.pdbx_strand_id
1 'polypeptide(L)'
;MLVARKHLQLLSALFFTCCILVYYRELFHPYVYRSPPEPAAPEHVNWDGPANATLGFGAVIVVSGPGSPRRAKIIQASNVTEISLTIPEQPEWTDQHLQNFTDAMKWGGRDTGRGSALAWLSHDHALKWFLNSGLETALILEDDVDWDIHLRTMQIPQTAGAIRELLMGPSYYGNLSAWDMIWIGHCGDWFNKLEAGIGPGFQEPATLASLPHKIFSDSSLPDRENLHPFTKDLLTALELPEKTRTVHKSIWPLCTFAYGVTRRGAARIIEEIAPIDRPEQPHYDEALWHGCRVRGLECYTVNPELMHHMPGDSIIAQEDSREIIYLPPVDAKGLDQCKARGETSNIECGFWSGDFEFDNEEKLQLLREEVGRKGRCLKPNREQGPAQQPQEPPVADNSAFTTPVLAGGE
;
A
#
# COMPACT_ATOMS: atom_id res chain seq x y z
N MET A 1 31.82 -65.73 38.89
CA MET A 1 30.70 -65.56 39.82
C MET A 1 29.41 -65.83 39.06
N LEU A 2 28.82 -67.02 39.18
CA LEU A 2 27.53 -67.36 38.56
C LEU A 2 26.41 -66.70 39.37
N VAL A 3 25.88 -65.58 38.89
CA VAL A 3 24.71 -64.95 39.48
C VAL A 3 23.52 -65.87 39.25
N ALA A 4 22.99 -66.46 40.34
CA ALA A 4 21.89 -67.41 40.25
C ALA A 4 20.70 -66.77 39.52
N ARG A 5 20.05 -67.53 38.62
CA ARG A 5 18.98 -67.08 37.71
C ARG A 5 17.86 -66.29 38.41
N LYS A 6 17.63 -66.56 39.71
CA LYS A 6 16.68 -65.84 40.58
C LYS A 6 17.08 -64.37 40.82
N HIS A 7 18.36 -64.06 40.92
CA HIS A 7 18.85 -62.68 41.08
C HIS A 7 18.76 -61.88 39.78
N LEU A 8 18.91 -62.53 38.62
CA LEU A 8 18.71 -61.87 37.32
C LEU A 8 17.23 -61.48 37.13
N GLN A 9 16.30 -62.36 37.52
CA GLN A 9 14.86 -62.06 37.50
C GLN A 9 14.48 -60.92 38.45
N LEU A 10 15.10 -60.87 39.65
CA LEU A 10 14.88 -59.78 40.60
C LEU A 10 15.41 -58.43 40.07
N LEU A 11 16.60 -58.42 39.46
CA LEU A 11 17.18 -57.23 38.86
C LEU A 11 16.35 -56.72 37.68
N SER A 12 15.84 -57.61 36.82
CA SER A 12 14.93 -57.23 35.75
C SER A 12 13.63 -56.65 36.29
N ALA A 13 13.03 -57.27 37.31
CA ALA A 13 11.81 -56.73 37.93
C ALA A 13 12.03 -55.34 38.55
N LEU A 14 13.17 -55.12 39.23
CA LEU A 14 13.56 -53.82 39.77
C LEU A 14 13.77 -52.77 38.68
N PHE A 15 14.42 -53.14 37.58
CA PHE A 15 14.60 -52.25 36.43
C PHE A 15 13.27 -51.82 35.81
N PHE A 16 12.37 -52.77 35.54
CA PHE A 16 11.04 -52.46 35.01
C PHE A 16 10.21 -51.61 35.98
N THR A 17 10.29 -51.88 37.28
CA THR A 17 9.60 -51.06 38.29
C THR A 17 10.16 -49.63 38.33
N CYS A 18 11.48 -49.46 38.26
CA CYS A 18 12.10 -48.13 38.15
C CYS A 18 11.70 -47.41 36.86
N CYS A 19 11.69 -48.08 35.71
CA CYS A 19 11.25 -47.48 34.44
C CYS A 19 9.78 -47.04 34.50
N ILE A 20 8.91 -47.85 35.12
CA ILE A 20 7.50 -47.50 35.34
C ILE A 20 7.42 -46.28 36.26
N LEU A 21 8.15 -46.25 37.38
CA LEU A 21 8.13 -45.10 38.29
C LEU A 21 8.66 -43.81 37.66
N VAL A 22 9.69 -43.89 36.81
CA VAL A 22 10.18 -42.74 36.03
C VAL A 22 9.12 -42.30 35.00
N TYR A 23 8.50 -43.24 34.29
CA TYR A 23 7.45 -42.93 33.32
C TYR A 23 6.23 -42.28 33.98
N TYR A 24 5.79 -42.78 35.14
CA TYR A 24 4.72 -42.16 35.92
C TYR A 24 5.14 -40.80 36.50
N ARG A 25 6.41 -40.60 36.86
CA ARG A 25 6.92 -39.30 37.29
C ARG A 25 6.90 -38.27 36.14
N GLU A 26 7.20 -38.67 34.92
CA GLU A 26 7.13 -37.78 33.75
C GLU A 26 5.68 -37.50 33.33
N LEU A 27 4.79 -38.50 33.39
CA LEU A 27 3.36 -38.31 33.09
C LEU A 27 2.62 -37.45 34.13
N PHE A 28 3.03 -37.52 35.40
CA PHE A 28 2.38 -36.83 36.50
C PHE A 28 3.26 -35.76 37.14
N HIS A 29 4.31 -35.30 36.44
CA HIS A 29 4.97 -34.07 36.83
C HIS A 29 3.94 -32.94 36.65
N PRO A 30 3.46 -32.29 37.73
CA PRO A 30 2.58 -31.16 37.55
C PRO A 30 3.39 -30.12 36.77
N TYR A 31 3.00 -29.90 35.52
CA TYR A 31 3.46 -28.76 34.75
C TYR A 31 3.00 -27.54 35.54
N VAL A 32 3.88 -27.00 36.37
CA VAL A 32 3.70 -25.67 36.93
C VAL A 32 3.75 -24.76 35.72
N TYR A 33 2.58 -24.44 35.20
CA TYR A 33 2.41 -23.39 34.21
C TYR A 33 2.82 -22.09 34.90
N ARG A 34 4.11 -21.78 34.86
CA ARG A 34 4.55 -20.39 34.99
C ARG A 34 4.02 -19.72 33.75
N SER A 35 3.00 -18.90 33.93
CA SER A 35 2.65 -17.89 32.95
C SER A 35 3.97 -17.24 32.51
N PRO A 36 4.24 -17.13 31.19
CA PRO A 36 5.31 -16.27 30.72
C PRO A 36 5.17 -14.91 31.43
N PRO A 37 6.28 -14.23 31.79
CA PRO A 37 6.17 -12.84 32.20
C PRO A 37 5.31 -12.15 31.13
N GLU A 38 4.23 -11.51 31.59
CA GLU A 38 3.37 -10.71 30.74
C GLU A 38 4.31 -9.83 29.90
N PRO A 39 4.26 -9.92 28.56
CA PRO A 39 5.12 -9.08 27.74
C PRO A 39 4.86 -7.65 28.19
N ALA A 40 5.94 -6.95 28.55
CA ALA A 40 5.85 -5.53 28.86
C ALA A 40 4.97 -4.90 27.79
N ALA A 41 3.93 -4.16 28.21
CA ALA A 41 3.06 -3.44 27.29
C ALA A 41 3.96 -2.78 26.25
N PRO A 42 3.75 -3.04 24.95
CA PRO A 42 4.64 -2.49 23.93
C PRO A 42 4.77 -1.00 24.21
N GLU A 43 6.01 -0.51 24.33
CA GLU A 43 6.25 0.93 24.40
C GLU A 43 5.34 1.57 23.35
N HIS A 44 4.49 2.51 23.76
CA HIS A 44 3.63 3.21 22.84
C HIS A 44 4.54 3.90 21.83
N VAL A 45 4.73 3.27 20.68
CA VAL A 45 5.52 3.85 19.61
C VAL A 45 4.71 5.02 19.11
N ASN A 46 5.18 6.23 19.43
CA ASN A 46 4.51 7.42 18.97
C ASN A 46 4.78 7.60 17.48
N TRP A 47 3.72 7.43 16.68
CA TRP A 47 3.75 7.62 15.23
C TRP A 47 3.23 9.01 14.81
N ASP A 48 3.16 9.96 15.74
CA ASP A 48 2.76 11.33 15.47
C ASP A 48 3.77 12.00 14.52
N GLY A 49 3.24 12.62 13.46
CA GLY A 49 4.00 13.43 12.51
C GLY A 49 4.28 12.75 11.16
N PRO A 50 5.19 13.34 10.36
CA PRO A 50 5.52 12.83 9.03
C PRO A 50 6.12 11.43 9.08
N ALA A 51 5.85 10.63 8.05
CA ALA A 51 6.49 9.34 7.88
C ALA A 51 8.02 9.51 7.71
N ASN A 52 8.77 8.45 7.98
CA ASN A 52 10.20 8.42 7.69
C ASN A 52 10.44 8.44 6.16
N ALA A 53 11.71 8.50 5.73
CA ALA A 53 12.05 8.57 4.31
C ALA A 53 11.64 7.33 3.50
N THR A 54 11.36 6.19 4.15
CA THR A 54 10.86 4.97 3.52
C THR A 54 9.35 4.78 3.71
N LEU A 55 8.64 5.84 4.10
CA LEU A 55 7.20 5.87 4.32
C LEU A 55 6.71 4.86 5.38
N GLY A 56 7.60 4.37 6.25
CA GLY A 56 7.30 3.33 7.25
C GLY A 56 7.50 1.89 6.77
N PHE A 57 7.94 1.69 5.53
CA PHE A 57 8.40 0.40 5.01
C PHE A 57 9.89 0.18 5.28
N GLY A 58 10.36 -1.06 5.12
CA GLY A 58 11.80 -1.35 5.15
C GLY A 58 12.55 -0.71 3.98
N ALA A 59 11.93 -0.63 2.81
CA ALA A 59 12.44 0.09 1.63
C ALA A 59 11.30 0.52 0.70
N VAL A 60 11.53 1.57 -0.09
CA VAL A 60 10.70 1.93 -1.24
C VAL A 60 11.47 1.53 -2.50
N ILE A 61 11.01 0.49 -3.19
CA ILE A 61 11.68 -0.16 -4.32
C ILE A 61 10.99 0.27 -5.61
N VAL A 62 11.76 0.78 -6.57
CA VAL A 62 11.24 1.14 -7.89
C VAL A 62 11.62 0.08 -8.92
N VAL A 63 10.63 -0.43 -9.64
CA VAL A 63 10.81 -1.29 -10.80
C VAL A 63 11.06 -0.39 -12.00
N SER A 64 12.33 -0.19 -12.34
CA SER A 64 12.75 0.64 -13.46
C SER A 64 13.85 -0.05 -14.25
N GLY A 65 13.67 -0.22 -15.57
CA GLY A 65 14.67 -0.82 -16.45
C GLY A 65 15.89 0.10 -16.68
N PRO A 66 17.04 -0.45 -17.12
CA PRO A 66 18.20 0.35 -17.49
C PRO A 66 17.85 1.39 -18.57
N GLY A 67 18.24 2.65 -18.36
CA GLY A 67 17.97 3.71 -19.33
C GLY A 67 16.51 4.16 -19.43
N SER A 68 15.61 3.73 -18.54
CA SER A 68 14.21 4.17 -18.56
C SER A 68 14.09 5.70 -18.58
N PRO A 69 13.34 6.28 -19.54
CA PRO A 69 13.16 7.72 -19.64
C PRO A 69 12.34 8.31 -18.48
N ARG A 70 11.63 7.46 -17.73
CA ARG A 70 10.76 7.85 -16.61
C ARG A 70 11.54 8.00 -15.29
N ARG A 71 12.70 7.36 -15.19
CA ARG A 71 13.54 7.32 -13.98
C ARG A 71 13.94 8.71 -13.46
N ALA A 72 14.22 9.66 -14.35
CA ALA A 72 14.62 11.00 -13.93
C ALA A 72 13.51 11.74 -13.17
N LYS A 73 12.25 11.57 -13.62
CA LYS A 73 11.08 12.24 -13.02
C LYS A 73 10.78 11.72 -11.62
N ILE A 74 10.76 10.40 -11.43
CA ILE A 74 10.51 9.83 -10.10
C ILE A 74 11.61 10.19 -9.09
N ILE A 75 12.87 10.32 -9.53
CA ILE A 75 13.98 10.80 -8.70
C ILE A 75 13.81 12.29 -8.32
N GLN A 76 13.32 13.13 -9.23
CA GLN A 76 13.04 14.53 -8.93
C GLN A 76 11.93 14.64 -7.86
N ALA A 77 10.82 13.91 -8.06
CA ALA A 77 9.71 13.86 -7.10
C ALA A 77 10.16 13.38 -5.71
N SER A 78 10.99 12.34 -5.66
CA SER A 78 11.48 11.79 -4.40
C SER A 78 12.44 12.72 -3.68
N ASN A 79 13.25 13.47 -4.42
CA ASN A 79 14.15 14.47 -3.84
C ASN A 79 13.39 15.64 -3.20
N VAL A 80 12.31 16.10 -3.85
CA VAL A 80 11.46 17.17 -3.32
C VAL A 80 10.70 16.72 -2.07
N THR A 81 10.18 15.49 -2.07
CA THR A 81 9.39 14.94 -0.94
C THR A 81 10.22 14.23 0.13
N GLU A 82 11.54 14.18 -0.05
CA GLU A 82 12.50 13.49 0.84
C GLU A 82 12.17 12.00 1.03
N ILE A 83 11.71 11.35 -0.03
CA ILE A 83 11.45 9.90 -0.07
C ILE A 83 12.71 9.19 -0.59
N SER A 84 13.20 8.23 0.18
CA SER A 84 14.37 7.44 -0.15
C SER A 84 13.97 6.26 -1.03
N LEU A 85 14.30 6.36 -2.33
CA LEU A 85 14.08 5.30 -3.30
C LEU A 85 15.28 4.35 -3.38
N THR A 86 14.99 3.08 -3.50
CA THR A 86 15.92 2.02 -3.91
C THR A 86 15.54 1.59 -5.31
N ILE A 87 16.46 1.66 -6.27
CA ILE A 87 16.24 1.19 -7.64
C ILE A 87 17.20 0.04 -7.89
N PRO A 88 16.79 -1.23 -7.67
CA PRO A 88 17.63 -2.37 -7.96
C PRO A 88 18.05 -2.38 -9.44
N GLU A 89 19.30 -2.73 -9.70
CA GLU A 89 19.78 -2.91 -11.06
C GLU A 89 19.04 -4.09 -11.70
N GLN A 90 18.19 -3.78 -12.67
CA GLN A 90 17.46 -4.75 -13.47
C GLN A 90 18.43 -5.37 -14.49
N PRO A 91 18.40 -6.69 -14.69
CA PRO A 91 19.23 -7.33 -15.68
C PRO A 91 18.79 -6.94 -17.10
N GLU A 92 19.70 -7.06 -18.06
CA GLU A 92 19.33 -7.03 -19.47
C GLU A 92 18.57 -8.32 -19.81
N TRP A 93 17.27 -8.20 -20.04
CA TRP A 93 16.42 -9.33 -20.39
C TRP A 93 16.68 -9.77 -21.83
N THR A 94 17.42 -10.86 -21.99
CA THR A 94 17.70 -11.48 -23.30
C THR A 94 16.45 -12.09 -23.95
N ASP A 95 16.48 -12.27 -25.27
CA ASP A 95 15.42 -12.98 -25.99
C ASP A 95 15.22 -14.41 -25.48
N GLN A 96 16.26 -15.05 -24.94
CA GLN A 96 16.13 -16.38 -24.32
C GLN A 96 15.29 -16.32 -23.03
N HIS A 97 15.45 -15.29 -22.20
CA HIS A 97 14.63 -15.12 -20.99
C HIS A 97 13.16 -14.96 -21.36
N LEU A 98 12.88 -14.13 -22.38
CA LEU A 98 11.53 -13.89 -22.87
C LEU A 98 10.92 -15.14 -23.53
N GLN A 99 11.71 -15.88 -24.30
CA GLN A 99 11.29 -17.15 -24.89
C GLN A 99 10.93 -18.15 -23.80
N ASN A 100 11.76 -18.31 -22.76
CA ASN A 100 11.47 -19.22 -21.64
C ASN A 100 10.15 -18.87 -20.94
N PHE A 101 9.93 -17.58 -20.65
CA PHE A 101 8.68 -17.12 -20.03
C PHE A 101 7.47 -17.36 -20.94
N THR A 102 7.62 -17.06 -22.23
CA THR A 102 6.56 -17.25 -23.23
C THR A 102 6.22 -18.73 -23.41
N ASP A 103 7.22 -19.62 -23.39
CA ASP A 103 7.01 -21.07 -23.48
C ASP A 103 6.30 -21.60 -22.22
N ALA A 104 6.62 -21.08 -21.04
CA ALA A 104 5.90 -21.40 -19.81
C ALA A 104 4.42 -20.96 -19.85
N MET A 105 4.14 -19.75 -20.38
CA MET A 105 2.78 -19.27 -20.63
C MET A 105 2.01 -20.18 -21.60
N LYS A 106 2.64 -20.53 -22.73
CA LYS A 106 2.05 -21.38 -23.78
C LYS A 106 1.79 -22.80 -23.30
N TRP A 107 2.68 -23.35 -22.48
CA TRP A 107 2.48 -24.66 -21.86
C TRP A 107 1.22 -24.67 -20.97
N GLY A 108 0.92 -23.54 -20.32
CA GLY A 108 -0.32 -23.32 -19.59
C GLY A 108 -1.56 -23.02 -20.46
N GLY A 109 -1.44 -23.03 -21.79
CA GLY A 109 -2.52 -22.71 -22.73
C GLY A 109 -2.85 -21.22 -22.81
N ARG A 110 -1.90 -20.34 -22.49
CA ARG A 110 -2.06 -18.87 -22.47
C ARG A 110 -1.03 -18.20 -23.36
N ASP A 111 -1.19 -16.90 -23.58
CA ASP A 111 -0.25 -16.07 -24.35
C ASP A 111 -0.03 -14.72 -23.65
N THR A 112 1.07 -14.04 -23.98
CA THR A 112 1.45 -12.74 -23.41
C THR A 112 2.23 -11.91 -24.41
N GLY A 113 2.10 -10.58 -24.32
CA GLY A 113 2.98 -9.66 -25.05
C GLY A 113 4.41 -9.67 -24.48
N ARG A 114 5.36 -9.20 -25.30
CA ARG A 114 6.77 -8.99 -24.92
C ARG A 114 6.86 -8.00 -23.75
N GLY A 115 6.16 -6.87 -23.84
CA GLY A 115 6.16 -5.86 -22.79
C GLY A 115 5.61 -6.39 -21.46
N SER A 116 4.54 -7.20 -21.51
CA SER A 116 3.97 -7.84 -20.32
C SER A 116 4.94 -8.88 -19.71
N ALA A 117 5.67 -9.64 -20.53
CA ALA A 117 6.71 -10.54 -20.05
C ALA A 117 7.87 -9.77 -19.37
N LEU A 118 8.30 -8.64 -19.94
CA LEU A 118 9.32 -7.78 -19.34
C LEU A 118 8.89 -7.21 -17.99
N ALA A 119 7.62 -6.78 -17.87
CA ALA A 119 7.06 -6.33 -16.59
C ALA A 119 7.11 -7.44 -15.54
N TRP A 120 6.64 -8.64 -15.88
CA TRP A 120 6.70 -9.82 -15.02
C TRP A 120 8.10 -10.11 -14.49
N LEU A 121 9.07 -10.22 -15.41
CA LEU A 121 10.47 -10.51 -15.07
C LEU A 121 11.06 -9.42 -14.17
N SER A 122 10.72 -8.16 -14.43
CA SER A 122 11.25 -7.02 -13.67
C SER A 122 10.67 -6.94 -12.25
N HIS A 123 9.38 -7.25 -12.06
CA HIS A 123 8.76 -7.35 -10.74
C HIS A 123 9.27 -8.56 -9.95
N ASP A 124 9.40 -9.74 -10.59
CA ASP A 124 10.00 -10.92 -9.96
C ASP A 124 11.42 -10.64 -9.46
N HIS A 125 12.25 -9.98 -10.28
CA HIS A 125 13.60 -9.58 -9.88
C HIS A 125 13.61 -8.60 -8.70
N ALA A 126 12.72 -7.60 -8.70
CA ALA A 126 12.60 -6.64 -7.60
C ALA A 126 12.16 -7.32 -6.28
N LEU A 127 11.21 -8.26 -6.35
CA LEU A 127 10.78 -9.03 -5.19
C LEU A 127 11.88 -9.98 -4.69
N LYS A 128 12.65 -10.60 -5.58
CA LYS A 128 13.83 -11.42 -5.20
C LYS A 128 14.89 -10.57 -4.52
N TRP A 129 15.15 -9.36 -5.02
CA TRP A 129 16.03 -8.41 -4.33
C TRP A 129 15.54 -8.10 -2.92
N PHE A 130 14.23 -7.82 -2.75
CA PHE A 130 13.63 -7.58 -1.44
C PHE A 130 13.77 -8.80 -0.51
N LEU A 131 13.50 -10.01 -1.01
CA LEU A 131 13.69 -11.25 -0.25
C LEU A 131 15.16 -11.51 0.10
N ASN A 132 16.12 -10.99 -0.64
CA ASN A 132 17.55 -11.11 -0.30
C ASN A 132 18.05 -10.01 0.66
N SER A 133 17.30 -8.92 0.82
CA SER A 133 17.72 -7.75 1.62
C SER A 133 17.68 -7.94 3.15
N GLY A 134 16.94 -8.93 3.66
CA GLY A 134 16.66 -9.10 5.09
C GLY A 134 15.54 -8.21 5.66
N LEU A 135 14.89 -7.37 4.85
CA LEU A 135 13.84 -6.43 5.28
C LEU A 135 12.46 -7.09 5.46
N GLU A 136 11.66 -6.65 6.43
CA GLU A 136 10.33 -7.26 6.69
C GLU A 136 9.20 -6.75 5.79
N THR A 137 9.31 -5.52 5.28
CA THR A 137 8.31 -4.91 4.40
C THR A 137 8.99 -4.08 3.31
N ALA A 138 8.31 -3.96 2.17
CA ALA A 138 8.71 -3.05 1.10
C ALA A 138 7.48 -2.40 0.46
N LEU A 139 7.66 -1.20 -0.07
CA LEU A 139 6.74 -0.58 -1.02
C LEU A 139 7.34 -0.73 -2.41
N ILE A 140 6.65 -1.41 -3.32
CA ILE A 140 7.05 -1.58 -4.71
C ILE A 140 6.33 -0.53 -5.56
N LEU A 141 7.08 0.19 -6.41
CA LEU A 141 6.59 1.24 -7.30
C LEU A 141 6.92 0.92 -8.76
N GLU A 142 5.99 1.19 -9.66
CA GLU A 142 6.29 1.36 -11.09
C GLU A 142 6.95 2.74 -11.33
N ASP A 143 7.77 2.87 -12.37
CA ASP A 143 8.61 4.07 -12.56
C ASP A 143 7.92 5.26 -13.21
N ASP A 144 6.66 5.10 -13.62
CA ASP A 144 5.76 6.18 -14.06
C ASP A 144 4.77 6.62 -12.97
N VAL A 145 4.92 6.17 -11.73
CA VAL A 145 4.03 6.58 -10.64
C VAL A 145 4.21 8.06 -10.26
N ASP A 146 3.11 8.72 -9.95
CA ASP A 146 3.03 10.05 -9.35
C ASP A 146 2.43 9.96 -7.94
N TRP A 147 2.67 10.98 -7.12
CA TRP A 147 2.06 11.12 -5.80
C TRP A 147 1.88 12.58 -5.42
N ASP A 148 0.98 12.81 -4.47
CA ASP A 148 0.76 14.14 -3.92
C ASP A 148 1.94 14.59 -3.05
N ILE A 149 2.27 15.88 -3.08
CA ILE A 149 3.33 16.46 -2.23
C ILE A 149 3.13 16.20 -0.72
N HIS A 150 1.89 15.93 -0.29
CA HIS A 150 1.54 15.57 1.09
C HIS A 150 1.72 14.09 1.43
N LEU A 151 2.21 13.26 0.51
CA LEU A 151 2.29 11.80 0.67
C LEU A 151 3.00 11.42 1.98
N ARG A 152 4.20 11.96 2.20
CA ARG A 152 5.04 11.66 3.37
C ARG A 152 4.52 12.33 4.65
N THR A 153 4.01 13.55 4.56
CA THR A 153 3.69 14.39 5.72
C THR A 153 2.29 14.15 6.29
N MET A 154 1.34 13.70 5.46
CA MET A 154 -0.07 13.56 5.85
C MET A 154 -0.67 12.21 5.43
N GLN A 155 -0.60 11.86 4.14
CA GLN A 155 -1.39 10.74 3.60
C GLN A 155 -0.94 9.39 4.15
N ILE A 156 0.38 9.13 4.16
CA ILE A 156 0.94 7.89 4.70
C ILE A 156 0.71 7.75 6.21
N PRO A 157 1.00 8.76 7.07
CA PRO A 157 0.67 8.69 8.49
C PRO A 157 -0.81 8.37 8.78
N GLN A 158 -1.74 9.03 8.10
CA GLN A 158 -3.18 8.79 8.26
C GLN A 158 -3.59 7.39 7.81
N THR A 159 -3.13 6.97 6.63
CA THR A 159 -3.40 5.64 6.07
C THR A 159 -2.82 4.54 6.95
N ALA A 160 -1.58 4.70 7.43
CA ALA A 160 -0.95 3.77 8.35
C ALA A 160 -1.68 3.69 9.69
N GLY A 161 -2.19 4.82 10.20
CA GLY A 161 -3.08 4.87 11.37
C GLY A 161 -4.34 4.04 11.17
N ALA A 162 -5.05 4.24 10.06
CA ALA A 162 -6.25 3.46 9.72
C ALA A 162 -5.95 1.96 9.58
N ILE A 163 -4.82 1.59 8.95
CA ILE A 163 -4.40 0.19 8.85
C ILE A 163 -4.07 -0.41 10.23
N ARG A 164 -3.36 0.32 11.10
CA ARG A 164 -3.06 -0.14 12.47
C ARG A 164 -4.33 -0.36 13.28
N GLU A 165 -5.32 0.52 13.15
CA GLU A 165 -6.60 0.32 13.82
C GLU A 165 -7.36 -0.89 13.27
N LEU A 166 -7.28 -1.15 11.96
CA LEU A 166 -7.97 -2.26 11.32
C LEU A 166 -7.32 -3.62 11.64
N LEU A 167 -5.99 -3.70 11.58
CA LEU A 167 -5.22 -4.95 11.65
C LEU A 167 -4.58 -5.20 13.00
N MET A 168 -4.61 -4.19 13.89
CA MET A 168 -3.96 -4.17 15.20
C MET A 168 -2.45 -4.42 15.12
N GLY A 169 -1.71 -4.36 16.22
CA GLY A 169 -0.28 -4.73 16.25
C GLY A 169 0.69 -3.55 16.23
N PRO A 170 1.98 -3.81 16.57
CA PRO A 170 2.92 -2.75 16.95
C PRO A 170 3.68 -2.11 15.78
N SER A 171 3.66 -2.70 14.58
CA SER A 171 4.40 -2.17 13.42
C SER A 171 3.68 -0.97 12.81
N TYR A 172 4.41 -0.19 11.99
CA TYR A 172 3.88 1.02 11.37
C TYR A 172 2.59 0.79 10.57
N TYR A 173 2.47 -0.35 9.88
CA TYR A 173 1.29 -0.77 9.12
C TYR A 173 0.53 -1.92 9.82
N GLY A 174 0.49 -1.93 11.15
CA GLY A 174 -0.22 -2.94 11.93
C GLY A 174 0.47 -4.30 11.92
N ASN A 175 -0.30 -5.36 12.12
CA ASN A 175 0.20 -6.71 12.34
C ASN A 175 0.66 -7.29 11.00
N LEU A 176 1.98 -7.46 10.83
CA LEU A 176 2.58 -7.99 9.61
C LEU A 176 2.14 -9.43 9.26
N SER A 177 1.53 -10.16 10.20
CA SER A 177 0.94 -11.48 9.93
C SER A 177 -0.52 -11.40 9.47
N ALA A 178 -1.17 -10.24 9.58
CA ALA A 178 -2.57 -10.04 9.19
C ALA A 178 -2.76 -9.52 7.76
N TRP A 179 -1.66 -9.24 7.04
CA TRP A 179 -1.68 -8.84 5.64
C TRP A 179 -0.47 -9.39 4.88
N ASP A 180 -0.65 -9.58 3.58
CA ASP A 180 0.38 -9.96 2.62
C ASP A 180 0.74 -8.77 1.72
N MET A 181 -0.28 -8.04 1.26
CA MET A 181 -0.16 -6.95 0.29
C MET A 181 -1.12 -5.81 0.61
N ILE A 182 -0.69 -4.56 0.41
CA ILE A 182 -1.54 -3.38 0.49
C ILE A 182 -1.44 -2.63 -0.83
N TRP A 183 -2.55 -2.50 -1.53
CA TRP A 183 -2.67 -1.71 -2.75
C TRP A 183 -2.75 -0.22 -2.39
N ILE A 184 -1.67 0.50 -2.69
CA ILE A 184 -1.49 1.93 -2.37
C ILE A 184 -1.63 2.79 -3.63
N GLY A 185 -1.28 2.23 -4.79
CA GLY A 185 -1.49 2.83 -6.10
C GLY A 185 -2.10 1.82 -7.06
N HIS A 186 -3.26 2.17 -7.62
CA HIS A 186 -4.08 1.30 -8.46
C HIS A 186 -4.95 2.09 -9.42
N CYS A 187 -5.47 1.43 -10.44
CA CYS A 187 -6.48 2.01 -11.32
C CYS A 187 -7.92 1.76 -10.84
N GLY A 188 -8.08 1.00 -9.75
CA GLY A 188 -9.36 0.83 -9.06
C GLY A 188 -9.46 -0.46 -8.24
N ASP A 189 -10.31 -0.43 -7.22
CA ASP A 189 -10.85 -1.61 -6.53
C ASP A 189 -12.37 -1.44 -6.43
N TRP A 190 -13.04 -1.78 -7.53
CA TRP A 190 -14.47 -1.60 -7.70
C TRP A 190 -15.20 -2.83 -7.16
N PHE A 191 -16.23 -2.70 -6.31
CA PHE A 191 -16.84 -3.89 -5.70
C PHE A 191 -17.65 -4.76 -6.67
N ASN A 192 -17.74 -4.34 -7.94
CA ASN A 192 -18.25 -5.11 -9.07
C ASN A 192 -17.36 -4.87 -10.29
N LYS A 193 -17.51 -5.74 -11.30
CA LYS A 193 -16.82 -5.57 -12.58
C LYS A 193 -17.17 -4.23 -13.25
N LEU A 194 -16.22 -3.64 -13.95
CA LEU A 194 -16.41 -2.35 -14.63
C LEU A 194 -17.58 -2.38 -15.62
N GLU A 195 -17.80 -3.49 -16.33
CA GLU A 195 -18.91 -3.63 -17.30
C GLU A 195 -20.28 -3.66 -16.64
N ALA A 196 -20.34 -3.99 -15.35
CA ALA A 196 -21.58 -3.90 -14.59
C ALA A 196 -21.96 -2.46 -14.29
N GLY A 197 -21.03 -1.50 -14.45
CA GLY A 197 -21.20 -0.09 -14.09
C GLY A 197 -20.50 0.27 -12.79
N ILE A 198 -20.15 1.56 -12.66
CA ILE A 198 -19.66 2.16 -11.41
C ILE A 198 -20.64 3.29 -11.06
N GLY A 199 -20.94 3.44 -9.77
CA GLY A 199 -21.85 4.48 -9.29
C GLY A 199 -23.09 3.95 -8.57
N PRO A 200 -23.99 4.86 -8.14
CA PRO A 200 -25.21 4.51 -7.44
C PRO A 200 -26.05 3.50 -8.25
N GLY A 201 -26.52 2.44 -7.59
CA GLY A 201 -27.25 1.34 -8.22
C GLY A 201 -26.38 0.24 -8.82
N PHE A 202 -25.06 0.45 -8.90
CA PHE A 202 -24.07 -0.58 -9.25
C PHE A 202 -23.14 -0.94 -8.09
N GLN A 203 -22.99 -0.01 -7.14
CA GLN A 203 -22.25 -0.18 -5.90
C GLN A 203 -23.16 0.24 -4.75
N GLU A 204 -23.10 -0.48 -3.63
CA GLU A 204 -24.01 -0.30 -2.50
C GLU A 204 -23.20 -0.06 -1.21
N PRO A 205 -23.59 0.89 -0.35
CA PRO A 205 -22.91 1.13 0.93
C PRO A 205 -22.84 -0.13 1.81
N ALA A 206 -23.86 -0.99 1.71
CA ALA A 206 -23.91 -2.27 2.41
C ALA A 206 -22.72 -3.19 2.09
N THR A 207 -22.16 -3.10 0.87
CA THR A 207 -21.00 -3.89 0.48
C THR A 207 -19.77 -3.48 1.28
N LEU A 208 -19.47 -2.17 1.39
CA LEU A 208 -18.37 -1.68 2.24
C LEU A 208 -18.60 -2.05 3.71
N ALA A 209 -19.82 -1.85 4.20
CA ALA A 209 -20.19 -2.15 5.58
C ALA A 209 -20.00 -3.63 5.96
N SER A 210 -20.07 -4.54 4.97
CA SER A 210 -19.86 -5.97 5.17
C SER A 210 -18.39 -6.41 5.21
N LEU A 211 -17.45 -5.52 4.88
CA LEU A 211 -16.02 -5.81 4.79
C LEU A 211 -15.26 -5.22 5.96
N PRO A 212 -14.13 -5.82 6.38
CA PRO A 212 -13.17 -5.14 7.24
C PRO A 212 -12.69 -3.85 6.57
N HIS A 213 -13.01 -2.70 7.17
CA HIS A 213 -12.63 -1.41 6.64
C HIS A 213 -12.46 -0.33 7.73
N LYS A 214 -11.81 0.76 7.35
CA LYS A 214 -11.71 2.01 8.09
C LYS A 214 -11.92 3.19 7.16
N ILE A 215 -12.64 4.19 7.63
CA ILE A 215 -12.93 5.43 6.92
C ILE A 215 -12.22 6.55 7.70
N PHE A 216 -11.51 7.42 7.01
CA PHE A 216 -10.79 8.53 7.64
C PHE A 216 -10.74 9.74 6.72
N SER A 217 -10.70 10.93 7.32
CA SER A 217 -10.60 12.18 6.58
C SER A 217 -9.18 12.39 6.05
N ASP A 218 -9.08 12.86 4.82
CA ASP A 218 -7.86 13.30 4.15
C ASP A 218 -8.14 14.58 3.35
N SER A 219 -7.67 15.71 3.88
CA SER A 219 -7.83 17.03 3.27
C SER A 219 -6.97 17.26 2.03
N SER A 220 -5.96 16.40 1.77
CA SER A 220 -5.10 16.50 0.59
C SER A 220 -5.73 15.94 -0.68
N LEU A 221 -6.83 15.20 -0.56
CA LEU A 221 -7.59 14.74 -1.73
C LEU A 221 -8.07 15.93 -2.58
N PRO A 222 -8.21 15.77 -3.91
CA PRO A 222 -8.99 16.68 -4.73
C PRO A 222 -10.43 16.82 -4.23
N ASP A 223 -11.12 17.89 -4.62
CA ASP A 223 -12.57 17.96 -4.45
C ASP A 223 -13.24 16.84 -5.26
N ARG A 224 -14.40 16.34 -4.84
CA ARG A 224 -15.09 15.22 -5.51
C ARG A 224 -15.24 15.39 -7.02
N GLU A 225 -15.48 16.61 -7.49
CA GLU A 225 -15.60 16.92 -8.93
C GLU A 225 -14.27 16.82 -9.70
N ASN A 226 -13.16 16.91 -8.98
CA ASN A 226 -11.80 16.82 -9.51
C ASN A 226 -11.18 15.43 -9.35
N LEU A 227 -11.85 14.51 -8.64
CA LEU A 227 -11.46 13.10 -8.62
C LEU A 227 -11.73 12.44 -9.97
N HIS A 228 -10.97 11.39 -10.26
CA HIS A 228 -11.19 10.54 -11.40
C HIS A 228 -12.67 10.13 -11.48
N PRO A 229 -13.34 10.18 -12.65
CA PRO A 229 -14.79 10.00 -12.70
C PRO A 229 -15.30 8.70 -12.08
N PHE A 230 -14.61 7.58 -12.27
CA PHE A 230 -14.99 6.32 -11.62
C PHE A 230 -14.76 6.34 -10.10
N THR A 231 -13.73 7.03 -9.63
CA THR A 231 -13.49 7.21 -8.19
C THR A 231 -14.59 8.08 -7.58
N LYS A 232 -14.95 9.20 -8.24
CA LYS A 232 -16.09 10.04 -7.87
C LYS A 232 -17.37 9.21 -7.77
N ASP A 233 -17.67 8.42 -8.79
CA ASP A 233 -18.89 7.61 -8.86
C ASP A 233 -18.91 6.53 -7.77
N LEU A 234 -17.79 5.84 -7.52
CA LEU A 234 -17.65 4.88 -6.42
C LEU A 234 -17.95 5.53 -5.07
N LEU A 235 -17.27 6.63 -4.73
CA LEU A 235 -17.41 7.26 -3.42
C LEU A 235 -18.81 7.85 -3.21
N THR A 236 -19.45 8.33 -4.29
CA THR A 236 -20.85 8.76 -4.27
C THR A 236 -21.78 7.60 -3.97
N ALA A 237 -21.57 6.46 -4.63
CA ALA A 237 -22.37 5.26 -4.44
C ALA A 237 -22.24 4.65 -3.03
N LEU A 238 -21.05 4.79 -2.43
CA LEU A 238 -20.77 4.36 -1.05
C LEU A 238 -21.19 5.39 0.00
N GLU A 239 -21.80 6.51 -0.41
CA GLU A 239 -22.24 7.60 0.47
C GLU A 239 -21.10 8.16 1.35
N LEU A 240 -19.87 8.17 0.81
CA LEU A 240 -18.70 8.62 1.55
C LEU A 240 -18.61 10.16 1.52
N PRO A 241 -18.32 10.81 2.66
CA PRO A 241 -18.16 12.26 2.72
C PRO A 241 -17.04 12.78 1.81
N GLU A 242 -17.06 14.09 1.53
CA GLU A 242 -15.93 14.79 0.92
C GLU A 242 -14.63 14.54 1.69
N LYS A 243 -13.49 14.64 0.98
CA LYS A 243 -12.16 14.56 1.59
C LYS A 243 -11.99 13.36 2.51
N THR A 244 -12.43 12.20 2.06
CA THR A 244 -12.41 10.96 2.83
C THR A 244 -11.77 9.84 2.03
N ARG A 245 -10.90 9.08 2.69
CA ARG A 245 -10.33 7.82 2.19
C ARG A 245 -10.88 6.66 2.99
N THR A 246 -10.76 5.49 2.40
CA THR A 246 -11.06 4.21 3.02
C THR A 246 -9.85 3.30 2.90
N VAL A 247 -9.60 2.52 3.94
CA VAL A 247 -8.79 1.29 3.86
C VAL A 247 -9.75 0.15 4.01
N HIS A 248 -9.79 -0.78 3.07
CA HIS A 248 -10.70 -1.93 3.15
C HIS A 248 -10.03 -3.20 2.65
N LYS A 249 -10.58 -4.36 3.04
CA LYS A 249 -10.22 -5.65 2.44
C LYS A 249 -10.43 -5.58 0.91
N SER A 250 -9.42 -5.95 0.13
CA SER A 250 -9.49 -5.82 -1.32
C SER A 250 -10.55 -6.73 -1.95
N ILE A 251 -11.23 -6.27 -3.00
CA ILE A 251 -12.24 -7.08 -3.72
C ILE A 251 -11.86 -7.31 -5.18
N TRP A 252 -11.59 -6.27 -5.94
CA TRP A 252 -11.16 -6.27 -7.33
C TRP A 252 -10.07 -5.21 -7.60
N PRO A 253 -8.95 -5.21 -6.85
CA PRO A 253 -7.87 -4.28 -7.11
C PRO A 253 -7.21 -4.59 -8.47
N LEU A 254 -6.84 -3.57 -9.23
CA LEU A 254 -6.15 -3.71 -10.52
C LEU A 254 -5.09 -2.61 -10.74
N CYS A 255 -4.08 -2.92 -11.56
CA CYS A 255 -2.90 -2.10 -11.93
C CYS A 255 -1.85 -1.86 -10.83
N THR A 256 -0.69 -2.51 -10.88
CA THR A 256 0.31 -2.52 -9.80
C THR A 256 1.19 -1.27 -9.64
N PHE A 257 0.64 -0.06 -9.89
CA PHE A 257 1.39 1.21 -9.84
C PHE A 257 2.18 1.37 -8.54
N ALA A 258 1.56 1.01 -7.41
CA ALA A 258 2.25 0.91 -6.13
C ALA A 258 1.59 -0.09 -5.17
N TYR A 259 2.41 -0.96 -4.55
CA TYR A 259 1.91 -1.87 -3.53
C TYR A 259 2.92 -2.09 -2.38
N GLY A 260 2.42 -2.00 -1.15
CA GLY A 260 3.12 -2.49 0.02
C GLY A 260 3.06 -4.01 0.08
N VAL A 261 4.15 -4.66 0.49
CA VAL A 261 4.22 -6.12 0.63
C VAL A 261 5.02 -6.52 1.86
N THR A 262 4.57 -7.56 2.56
CA THR A 262 5.37 -8.18 3.64
C THR A 262 6.34 -9.19 3.05
N ARG A 263 7.41 -9.51 3.78
CA ARG A 263 8.35 -10.57 3.40
C ARG A 263 7.66 -11.91 3.10
N ARG A 264 6.67 -12.27 3.93
CA ARG A 264 5.79 -13.43 3.72
C ARG A 264 4.99 -13.30 2.42
N GLY A 265 4.35 -12.16 2.19
CA GLY A 265 3.59 -11.88 0.98
C GLY A 265 4.45 -11.99 -0.28
N ALA A 266 5.67 -11.41 -0.27
CA ALA A 266 6.58 -11.45 -1.40
C ALA A 266 7.05 -12.88 -1.75
N ALA A 267 7.35 -13.71 -0.74
CA ALA A 267 7.68 -15.12 -0.96
C ALA A 267 6.52 -15.87 -1.62
N ARG A 268 5.30 -15.70 -1.10
CA ARG A 268 4.10 -16.29 -1.70
C ARG A 268 3.85 -15.79 -3.12
N ILE A 269 4.10 -14.49 -3.39
CA ILE A 269 3.97 -13.94 -4.73
C ILE A 269 4.89 -14.67 -5.71
N ILE A 270 6.18 -14.81 -5.41
CA ILE A 270 7.13 -15.47 -6.32
C ILE A 270 6.89 -16.98 -6.44
N GLU A 271 6.50 -17.65 -5.35
CA GLU A 271 6.45 -19.12 -5.32
C GLU A 271 5.08 -19.67 -5.74
N GLU A 272 4.00 -18.98 -5.37
CA GLU A 272 2.63 -19.46 -5.50
C GLU A 272 1.85 -18.66 -6.54
N ILE A 273 1.82 -17.33 -6.43
CA ILE A 273 0.83 -16.48 -7.11
C ILE A 273 1.27 -16.08 -8.52
N ALA A 274 2.50 -15.59 -8.63
CA ALA A 274 3.12 -15.10 -9.85
C ALA A 274 4.51 -15.73 -10.09
N PRO A 275 4.62 -17.06 -10.15
CA PRO A 275 5.87 -17.73 -10.50
C PRO A 275 6.20 -17.60 -12.00
N ILE A 276 7.43 -17.20 -12.33
CA ILE A 276 7.87 -16.98 -13.72
C ILE A 276 7.99 -18.27 -14.56
N ASP A 277 8.09 -19.43 -13.92
CA ASP A 277 8.23 -20.74 -14.58
C ASP A 277 6.89 -21.45 -14.86
N ARG A 278 5.80 -20.94 -14.28
CA ARG A 278 4.42 -21.43 -14.47
C ARG A 278 3.38 -20.31 -14.36
N PRO A 279 3.52 -19.20 -15.10
CA PRO A 279 2.62 -18.07 -14.99
C PRO A 279 1.18 -18.45 -15.38
N GLU A 280 0.22 -18.03 -14.54
CA GLU A 280 -1.21 -18.35 -14.67
C GLU A 280 -2.05 -17.25 -15.32
N GLN A 281 -1.54 -16.02 -15.36
CA GLN A 281 -2.23 -14.85 -15.91
C GLN A 281 -1.34 -14.15 -16.95
N PRO A 282 -1.93 -13.54 -17.99
CA PRO A 282 -1.19 -12.84 -19.05
C PRO A 282 -0.50 -11.57 -18.55
N HIS A 283 -1.03 -10.94 -17.49
CA HIS A 283 -0.51 -9.69 -16.95
C HIS A 283 -0.18 -9.85 -15.46
N TYR A 284 0.84 -9.11 -15.00
CA TYR A 284 1.38 -9.29 -13.65
C TYR A 284 0.39 -8.82 -12.59
N ASP A 285 -0.24 -7.68 -12.84
CA ASP A 285 -1.31 -7.13 -12.02
C ASP A 285 -2.52 -8.06 -11.93
N GLU A 286 -2.90 -8.71 -13.03
CA GLU A 286 -3.94 -9.74 -13.04
C GLU A 286 -3.58 -10.93 -12.14
N ALA A 287 -2.31 -11.35 -12.12
CA ALA A 287 -1.84 -12.40 -11.21
C ALA A 287 -1.99 -12.00 -9.74
N LEU A 288 -1.61 -10.78 -9.37
CA LEU A 288 -1.73 -10.30 -7.98
C LEU A 288 -3.20 -10.13 -7.57
N TRP A 289 -4.02 -9.57 -8.44
CA TRP A 289 -5.46 -9.45 -8.26
C TRP A 289 -6.12 -10.82 -8.04
N HIS A 290 -5.79 -11.82 -8.86
CA HIS A 290 -6.25 -13.20 -8.68
C HIS A 290 -5.75 -13.80 -7.36
N GLY A 291 -4.51 -13.48 -6.99
CA GLY A 291 -3.90 -13.80 -5.70
C GLY A 291 -4.74 -13.35 -4.50
N CYS A 292 -5.13 -12.08 -4.50
CA CYS A 292 -5.94 -11.45 -3.47
C CYS A 292 -7.36 -12.02 -3.37
N ARG A 293 -7.96 -12.38 -4.51
CA ARG A 293 -9.36 -12.80 -4.54
C ARG A 293 -9.60 -14.27 -4.23
N VAL A 294 -8.79 -15.14 -4.84
CA VAL A 294 -9.12 -16.58 -4.88
C VAL A 294 -7.96 -17.49 -4.51
N ARG A 295 -6.74 -16.95 -4.30
CA ARG A 295 -5.58 -17.75 -3.91
C ARG A 295 -5.04 -17.42 -2.52
N GLY A 296 -5.82 -16.67 -1.74
CA GLY A 296 -5.62 -16.49 -0.30
C GLY A 296 -4.48 -15.56 0.09
N LEU A 297 -4.10 -14.59 -0.74
CA LEU A 297 -3.32 -13.45 -0.25
C LEU A 297 -4.19 -12.55 0.62
N GLU A 298 -3.68 -12.15 1.78
CA GLU A 298 -4.36 -11.20 2.65
C GLU A 298 -4.14 -9.76 2.15
N CYS A 299 -5.00 -9.30 1.23
CA CYS A 299 -4.87 -7.98 0.60
C CYS A 299 -5.82 -6.91 1.16
N TYR A 300 -5.31 -5.68 1.24
CA TYR A 300 -6.08 -4.47 1.58
C TYR A 300 -5.83 -3.38 0.54
N THR A 301 -6.79 -2.49 0.36
CA THR A 301 -6.74 -1.40 -0.61
C THR A 301 -6.99 -0.06 0.07
N VAL A 302 -6.25 0.97 -0.35
CA VAL A 302 -6.48 2.38 0.02
C VAL A 302 -7.28 3.05 -1.10
N ASN A 303 -8.49 3.52 -0.80
CA ASN A 303 -9.43 4.05 -1.80
C ASN A 303 -9.97 5.45 -1.39
N PRO A 304 -9.79 6.52 -2.19
CA PRO A 304 -8.92 6.59 -3.37
C PRO A 304 -7.47 6.22 -3.06
N GLU A 305 -6.72 5.86 -4.09
CA GLU A 305 -5.31 5.52 -4.02
C GLU A 305 -4.42 6.73 -3.69
N LEU A 306 -3.26 6.48 -3.08
CA LEU A 306 -2.28 7.53 -2.75
C LEU A 306 -1.33 7.84 -3.91
N MET A 307 -1.26 6.92 -4.88
CA MET A 307 -0.29 6.90 -5.96
C MET A 307 -0.99 6.47 -7.26
N HIS A 308 -0.70 7.12 -8.36
CA HIS A 308 -1.31 6.77 -9.65
C HIS A 308 -0.28 6.97 -10.77
N HIS A 309 -0.33 6.16 -11.83
CA HIS A 309 0.56 6.36 -12.97
C HIS A 309 0.34 7.73 -13.65
N MET A 310 1.42 8.37 -14.06
CA MET A 310 1.42 9.61 -14.81
C MET A 310 0.85 9.38 -16.21
N PRO A 311 0.04 10.31 -16.75
CA PRO A 311 -0.35 10.25 -18.15
C PRO A 311 0.87 10.22 -19.09
N GLY A 312 0.89 9.25 -19.99
CA GLY A 312 1.97 9.08 -20.96
C GLY A 312 1.78 7.83 -21.82
N ASP A 313 2.71 7.61 -22.75
CA ASP A 313 2.69 6.42 -23.61
C ASP A 313 3.06 5.16 -22.83
N SER A 314 2.38 4.06 -23.14
CA SER A 314 2.67 2.74 -22.57
C SER A 314 3.95 2.15 -23.17
N ILE A 315 5.01 2.03 -22.36
CA ILE A 315 6.25 1.33 -22.76
C ILE A 315 5.95 -0.14 -23.08
N ILE A 316 5.00 -0.77 -22.38
CA ILE A 316 4.54 -2.13 -22.70
C ILE A 316 3.99 -2.22 -24.12
N ALA A 317 3.14 -1.26 -24.53
CA ALA A 317 2.59 -1.24 -25.88
C ALA A 317 3.65 -0.94 -26.95
N GLN A 318 4.65 -0.12 -26.63
CA GLN A 318 5.80 0.15 -27.50
C GLN A 318 6.64 -1.11 -27.72
N GLU A 319 6.94 -1.86 -26.66
CA GLU A 319 7.67 -3.13 -26.74
C GLU A 319 6.92 -4.20 -27.54
N ASP A 320 5.59 -4.23 -27.40
CA ASP A 320 4.72 -5.12 -28.17
C ASP A 320 4.59 -4.72 -29.65
N SER A 321 5.17 -3.59 -30.07
CA SER A 321 5.06 -3.04 -31.44
C SER A 321 3.60 -2.95 -31.94
N ARG A 322 2.66 -2.63 -31.03
CA ARG A 322 1.23 -2.60 -31.39
C ARG A 322 0.96 -1.44 -32.35
N GLU A 323 0.43 -1.74 -33.54
CA GLU A 323 0.03 -0.72 -34.54
C GLU A 323 -1.10 0.18 -34.04
N ILE A 324 -1.93 -0.31 -33.10
CA ILE A 324 -3.01 0.44 -32.47
C ILE A 324 -2.83 0.36 -30.95
N ILE A 325 -2.58 1.51 -30.32
CA ILE A 325 -2.51 1.64 -28.86
C ILE A 325 -3.90 2.08 -28.37
N TYR A 326 -4.64 1.15 -27.76
CA TYR A 326 -5.90 1.47 -27.08
C TYR A 326 -5.60 1.94 -25.65
N LEU A 327 -6.13 3.10 -25.27
CA LEU A 327 -6.11 3.57 -23.88
C LEU A 327 -7.04 2.70 -23.03
N PRO A 328 -6.56 2.13 -21.91
CA PRO A 328 -7.42 1.39 -20.99
C PRO A 328 -8.67 2.19 -20.60
N PRO A 329 -9.82 1.55 -20.34
CA PRO A 329 -11.07 2.26 -20.08
C PRO A 329 -11.01 3.26 -18.91
N VAL A 330 -10.22 2.94 -17.87
CA VAL A 330 -9.99 3.86 -16.73
C VAL A 330 -9.24 5.10 -17.20
N ASP A 331 -8.09 4.94 -17.88
CA ASP A 331 -7.30 6.06 -18.38
C ASP A 331 -8.08 6.92 -19.38
N ALA A 332 -8.81 6.28 -20.29
CA ALA A 332 -9.66 6.97 -21.26
C ALA A 332 -10.73 7.83 -20.57
N LYS A 333 -11.28 7.37 -19.45
CA LYS A 333 -12.31 8.09 -18.69
C LYS A 333 -11.75 9.31 -17.96
N GLY A 334 -10.52 9.23 -17.46
CA GLY A 334 -9.85 10.32 -16.74
C GLY A 334 -9.10 11.33 -17.62
N LEU A 335 -8.79 10.97 -18.87
CA LEU A 335 -7.81 11.69 -19.70
C LEU A 335 -8.05 13.20 -19.84
N ASP A 336 -9.29 13.60 -20.17
CA ASP A 336 -9.62 15.00 -20.38
C ASP A 336 -9.54 15.80 -19.07
N GLN A 337 -9.93 15.19 -17.95
CA GLN A 337 -9.84 15.81 -16.63
C GLN A 337 -8.38 15.99 -16.21
N CYS A 338 -7.53 14.98 -16.40
CA CYS A 338 -6.10 15.09 -16.10
C CYS A 338 -5.45 16.23 -16.91
N LYS A 339 -5.70 16.26 -18.22
CA LYS A 339 -5.18 17.33 -19.11
C LYS A 339 -5.68 18.72 -18.69
N ALA A 340 -6.96 18.86 -18.35
CA ALA A 340 -7.52 20.14 -17.94
C ALA A 340 -6.95 20.63 -16.60
N ARG A 341 -6.71 19.71 -15.65
CA ARG A 341 -6.16 20.03 -14.33
C ARG A 341 -4.64 20.22 -14.34
N GLY A 342 -3.93 19.66 -15.33
CA GLY A 342 -2.47 19.54 -15.31
C GLY A 342 -1.98 18.63 -14.17
N GLU A 343 -2.80 17.68 -13.74
CA GLU A 343 -2.53 16.78 -12.62
C GLU A 343 -2.86 15.34 -12.97
N THR A 344 -2.19 14.42 -12.29
CA THR A 344 -2.49 12.98 -12.34
C THR A 344 -3.84 12.68 -11.67
N SER A 345 -4.54 11.64 -12.12
CA SER A 345 -5.80 11.16 -11.53
C SER A 345 -5.70 11.06 -10.00
N ASN A 346 -6.74 11.55 -9.31
CA ASN A 346 -6.89 11.54 -7.84
C ASN A 346 -5.76 12.20 -7.01
N ILE A 347 -4.76 12.80 -7.64
CA ILE A 347 -3.70 13.58 -7.01
C ILE A 347 -4.04 15.06 -7.14
N GLU A 348 -3.90 15.84 -6.06
CA GLU A 348 -4.25 17.27 -6.07
C GLU A 348 -3.05 18.14 -6.44
N CYS A 349 -1.86 17.83 -5.95
CA CYS A 349 -0.65 18.50 -6.35
C CYS A 349 0.47 17.48 -6.55
N GLY A 350 0.60 16.98 -7.79
CA GLY A 350 1.57 15.95 -8.17
C GLY A 350 2.78 16.51 -8.92
N PHE A 351 3.60 15.62 -9.48
CA PHE A 351 4.84 15.97 -10.17
C PHE A 351 4.75 15.89 -11.70
N TRP A 352 3.64 15.37 -12.24
CA TRP A 352 3.48 15.14 -13.67
C TRP A 352 3.76 16.36 -14.56
N SER A 353 3.32 17.55 -14.15
CA SER A 353 3.45 18.79 -14.92
C SER A 353 4.89 19.31 -15.09
N GLY A 354 5.82 18.85 -14.26
CA GLY A 354 7.21 19.32 -14.26
C GLY A 354 7.45 20.65 -13.52
N ASP A 355 6.42 21.24 -12.91
CA ASP A 355 6.54 22.53 -12.19
C ASP A 355 7.56 22.48 -11.02
N PHE A 356 7.82 21.29 -10.49
CA PHE A 356 8.76 21.04 -9.40
C PHE A 356 10.12 20.49 -9.86
N GLU A 357 10.43 20.52 -11.16
CA GLU A 357 11.76 20.14 -11.66
C GLU A 357 12.83 21.11 -11.17
N PHE A 358 14.03 20.60 -10.83
CA PHE A 358 15.17 21.39 -10.39
C PHE A 358 16.47 20.95 -11.07
N ASP A 359 17.37 21.92 -11.25
CA ASP A 359 18.69 21.76 -11.87
C ASP A 359 19.84 22.20 -10.94
N ASN A 360 19.52 22.73 -9.75
CA ASN A 360 20.48 23.21 -8.77
C ASN A 360 20.00 23.00 -7.32
N GLU A 361 20.95 23.02 -6.38
CA GLU A 361 20.68 22.74 -4.96
C GLU A 361 19.83 23.82 -4.27
N GLU A 362 19.93 25.09 -4.70
CA GLU A 362 19.15 26.18 -4.12
C GLU A 362 17.65 25.98 -4.40
N LYS A 363 17.30 25.68 -5.66
CA LYS A 363 15.93 25.36 -6.06
C LYS A 363 15.43 24.09 -5.37
N LEU A 364 16.27 23.07 -5.26
CA LEU A 364 15.91 21.84 -4.53
C LEU A 364 15.60 22.12 -3.05
N GLN A 365 16.42 22.91 -2.36
CA GLN A 365 16.16 23.25 -0.94
C GLN A 365 14.88 24.06 -0.76
N LEU A 366 14.61 25.01 -1.67
CA LEU A 366 13.34 25.73 -1.67
C LEU A 366 12.16 24.77 -1.83
N LEU A 367 12.22 23.86 -2.79
CA LEU A 367 11.15 22.88 -3.05
C LEU A 367 10.98 21.90 -1.88
N ARG A 368 12.07 21.40 -1.29
CA ARG A 368 12.00 20.55 -0.09
C ARG A 368 11.29 21.26 1.05
N GLU A 369 11.60 22.53 1.28
CA GLU A 369 11.03 23.29 2.37
C GLU A 369 9.56 23.66 2.12
N GLU A 370 9.26 24.30 1.00
CA GLU A 370 7.92 24.81 0.72
C GLU A 370 6.96 23.72 0.22
N VAL A 371 7.41 22.87 -0.70
CA VAL A 371 6.55 21.85 -1.32
C VAL A 371 6.54 20.58 -0.47
N GLY A 372 7.71 19.99 -0.19
CA GLY A 372 7.81 18.71 0.51
C GLY A 372 7.40 18.74 1.98
N ARG A 373 7.99 19.66 2.77
CA ARG A 373 7.77 19.72 4.23
C ARG A 373 6.53 20.51 4.62
N LYS A 374 6.31 21.69 4.01
CA LYS A 374 5.14 22.53 4.30
C LYS A 374 3.88 22.14 3.53
N GLY A 375 3.98 21.31 2.48
CA GLY A 375 2.84 20.92 1.66
C GLY A 375 2.25 22.06 0.81
N ARG A 376 3.03 23.10 0.49
CA ARG A 376 2.53 24.22 -0.31
C ARG A 376 2.65 23.89 -1.79
N CYS A 377 1.52 23.81 -2.47
CA CYS A 377 1.49 23.63 -3.92
C CYS A 377 1.89 24.94 -4.62
N LEU A 378 3.13 25.04 -5.09
CA LEU A 378 3.66 26.22 -5.80
C LEU A 378 3.33 26.26 -7.29
N LYS A 379 2.33 25.48 -7.73
CA LYS A 379 1.92 25.46 -9.14
C LYS A 379 1.10 26.72 -9.48
N PRO A 380 1.15 27.18 -10.75
CA PRO A 380 0.36 28.33 -11.18
C PRO A 380 -1.12 28.19 -10.83
N ASN A 381 -1.74 29.27 -10.34
CA ASN A 381 -3.14 29.33 -9.92
C ASN A 381 -3.51 28.46 -8.69
N ARG A 382 -2.53 27.87 -7.98
CA ARG A 382 -2.74 27.07 -6.76
C ARG A 382 -2.05 27.64 -5.52
N GLU A 383 -1.34 28.76 -5.63
CA GLU A 383 -0.63 29.42 -4.52
C GLU A 383 -1.53 30.00 -3.41
N GLN A 384 -2.85 29.85 -3.51
CA GLN A 384 -3.76 30.14 -2.41
C GLN A 384 -3.92 28.88 -1.56
N GLY A 385 -3.07 28.76 -0.53
CA GLY A 385 -3.26 27.77 0.53
C GLY A 385 -4.67 27.84 1.13
N PRO A 386 -5.10 26.83 1.93
CA PRO A 386 -6.45 26.76 2.45
C PRO A 386 -6.81 28.08 3.11
N ALA A 387 -7.98 28.63 2.75
CA ALA A 387 -8.56 29.77 3.44
C ALA A 387 -8.44 29.50 4.94
N GLN A 388 -7.78 30.40 5.67
CA GLN A 388 -7.80 30.39 7.12
C GLN A 388 -9.25 30.19 7.53
N GLN A 389 -9.52 29.18 8.37
CA GLN A 389 -10.84 29.01 8.98
C GLN A 389 -11.33 30.40 9.44
N PRO A 390 -12.59 30.76 9.19
CA PRO A 390 -13.12 32.01 9.71
C PRO A 390 -12.81 32.02 11.20
N GLN A 391 -12.03 33.01 11.65
CA GLN A 391 -11.83 33.22 13.08
C GLN A 391 -13.21 33.24 13.72
N GLU A 392 -13.43 32.36 14.70
CA GLU A 392 -14.64 32.46 15.53
C GLU A 392 -14.74 33.91 16.01
N PRO A 393 -15.90 34.55 15.88
CA PRO A 393 -16.07 35.90 16.38
C PRO A 393 -15.74 35.89 17.88
N PRO A 394 -15.08 36.93 18.40
CA PRO A 394 -14.70 36.97 19.81
C PRO A 394 -15.95 36.77 20.67
N VAL A 395 -15.86 35.80 21.58
CA VAL A 395 -16.89 35.54 22.58
C VAL A 395 -17.20 36.85 23.29
N ALA A 396 -18.43 37.34 23.15
CA ALA A 396 -18.89 38.52 23.85
C ALA A 396 -18.77 38.28 25.36
N ASP A 397 -17.94 39.09 26.00
CA ASP A 397 -17.76 39.12 27.45
C ASP A 397 -19.08 39.53 28.11
N ASN A 398 -19.79 38.54 28.68
CA ASN A 398 -21.05 38.75 29.42
C ASN A 398 -20.78 39.17 30.88
N SER A 399 -19.88 40.13 31.08
CA SER A 399 -19.60 40.72 32.39
C SER A 399 -20.24 42.11 32.54
N ALA A 400 -21.55 42.23 32.32
CA ALA A 400 -22.30 43.42 32.74
C ALA A 400 -23.82 43.16 32.90
N PHE A 401 -24.19 42.43 33.95
CA PHE A 401 -25.52 42.58 34.56
C PHE A 401 -25.37 42.87 36.05
N THR A 402 -24.99 44.12 36.35
CA THR A 402 -25.28 44.73 37.66
C THR A 402 -26.75 45.11 37.69
N THR A 403 -27.52 44.40 38.52
CA THR A 403 -28.89 44.74 38.89
C THR A 403 -28.95 46.11 39.59
N PRO A 404 -29.87 47.03 39.21
CA PRO A 404 -30.13 48.20 40.01
C PRO A 404 -31.04 47.84 41.19
N VAL A 405 -30.56 48.18 42.39
CA VAL A 405 -31.32 48.21 43.63
C VAL A 405 -32.42 49.27 43.52
N LEU A 406 -33.68 48.84 43.59
CA LEU A 406 -34.83 49.73 43.79
C LEU A 406 -35.03 49.92 45.31
N ALA A 407 -34.72 51.12 45.79
CA ALA A 407 -35.19 51.63 47.07
C ALA A 407 -36.57 52.30 46.86
N GLY A 408 -37.53 51.99 47.73
CA GLY A 408 -38.95 52.33 47.56
C GLY A 408 -39.43 53.67 48.15
N GLY A 409 -40.76 53.81 48.15
CA GLY A 409 -41.58 54.95 48.65
C GLY A 409 -42.43 55.51 47.51
N GLU A 410 -43.77 55.56 47.53
CA GLU A 410 -44.80 55.54 48.59
C GLU A 410 -46.00 54.65 48.21
#